data_AF-A0A6B0SLI7-F1
#
_entry.id   AF-A0A6B0SLI7-F1
#
_cell.length_a   1.000
_cell.length_b   1.000
_cell.length_c   1.000
_cell.angle_alpha   90.00
_cell.angle_beta   90.00
_cell.angle_gamma   90.00
#
_symmetry.space_group_name_H-M   'P 1'
#
loop_
_entity.id
_entity.type
_entity.pdbx_description
1 polymer ?
#
loop_
_entity_poly.entity_id
_entity_poly.type
_entity_poly.pdbx_seq_one_letter_code
_entity_poly.pdbx_strand_id
1 'polypeptide(L)'
;MVDGTSDAVENTTLEGPAAAWLAERADELDVSADELLERVVAAYRAAEEGGVPDVVTEAEFEERLDKVEAEVQAELADATGDFESELADLDSDLSEKLQDVRDRVIQVKRETDAKAPADHDHPELADQATDALAAVDELEAEVVEVADTVSRLSERVDAGFENFEEVLRYLRDETDDLDRKLTTLATAVLAMRKSVTSVAAANARRERTDRLKREANRSGVRVADCEACGSEVSVGLLTAPECPACGATFEDVEVNEGWF
;
A
#
# COMPACT_ATOMS: atom_id res chain seq x y z
N MET A 1 126.24 -35.59 -40.04
CA MET A 1 127.50 -35.32 -40.78
C MET A 1 127.09 -35.20 -42.23
N VAL A 2 127.03 -34.04 -42.88
CA VAL A 2 127.72 -32.75 -42.81
C VAL A 2 126.65 -31.75 -43.28
N ASP A 3 126.19 -30.78 -42.49
CA ASP A 3 126.87 -29.60 -41.96
C ASP A 3 127.23 -28.58 -43.06
N GLY A 4 126.83 -27.32 -42.83
CA GLY A 4 127.01 -26.19 -43.74
C GLY A 4 125.83 -26.00 -44.72
N THR A 5 125.23 -24.81 -44.85
CA THR A 5 125.74 -23.48 -44.55
C THR A 5 124.57 -22.48 -44.59
N SER A 6 124.47 -21.69 -43.51
CA SER A 6 124.21 -20.23 -43.46
C SER A 6 122.99 -19.68 -44.21
N ASP A 7 121.94 -19.19 -43.53
CA ASP A 7 121.88 -17.92 -42.77
C ASP A 7 121.99 -16.69 -43.67
N ALA A 8 120.83 -16.06 -43.95
CA ALA A 8 120.62 -14.64 -44.33
C ALA A 8 119.22 -14.43 -44.96
N VAL A 9 118.15 -14.27 -44.16
CA VAL A 9 117.07 -13.29 -44.46
C VAL A 9 116.36 -12.90 -43.15
N GLU A 10 117.07 -12.21 -42.24
CA GLU A 10 116.36 -11.34 -41.29
C GLU A 10 115.80 -10.13 -42.06
N ASN A 11 114.55 -9.75 -41.79
CA ASN A 11 113.86 -8.57 -42.32
C ASN A 11 113.83 -8.44 -43.86
N THR A 12 112.96 -9.20 -44.52
CA THR A 12 112.39 -8.70 -45.78
C THR A 12 111.33 -7.66 -45.44
N THR A 13 111.75 -6.45 -45.11
CA THR A 13 110.82 -5.33 -45.01
C THR A 13 110.26 -5.10 -46.40
N LEU A 14 108.96 -5.34 -46.56
CA LEU A 14 108.25 -4.89 -47.76
C LEU A 14 108.31 -3.37 -47.74
N GLU A 15 109.06 -2.80 -48.68
CA GLU A 15 109.15 -1.35 -48.85
C GLU A 15 108.60 -0.97 -50.23
N GLY A 16 108.01 0.22 -50.30
CA GLY A 16 107.43 0.77 -51.52
C GLY A 16 105.91 0.57 -51.63
N PRO A 17 105.34 0.71 -52.85
CA PRO A 17 103.89 0.83 -53.06
C PRO A 17 103.06 -0.34 -52.50
N ALA A 18 103.62 -1.55 -52.50
CA ALA A 18 102.95 -2.73 -51.98
C ALA A 18 102.75 -2.68 -50.45
N ALA A 19 103.72 -2.14 -49.71
CA ALA A 19 103.64 -1.99 -48.26
C ALA A 19 102.64 -0.91 -47.85
N ALA A 20 102.58 0.19 -48.61
CA ALA A 20 101.59 1.24 -48.42
C ALA A 20 100.17 0.71 -48.66
N TRP A 21 99.97 -0.07 -49.73
CA TRP A 21 98.67 -0.71 -50.01
C TRP A 21 98.25 -1.70 -48.92
N LEU A 22 99.18 -2.53 -48.42
CA LEU A 22 98.89 -3.46 -47.33
C LEU A 22 98.51 -2.73 -46.04
N ALA A 23 99.21 -1.66 -45.69
CA ALA A 23 98.89 -0.87 -44.50
C ALA A 23 97.50 -0.21 -44.60
N GLU A 24 97.18 0.39 -45.75
CA GLU A 24 95.88 0.99 -46.01
C GLU A 24 94.75 -0.04 -45.95
N ARG A 25 94.96 -1.21 -46.57
CA ARG A 25 93.95 -2.27 -46.58
C ARG A 25 93.79 -2.95 -45.22
N ALA A 26 94.85 -2.98 -44.42
CA ALA A 26 94.84 -3.50 -43.06
C ALA A 26 94.05 -2.58 -42.12
N ASP A 27 94.23 -1.26 -42.23
CA ASP A 27 93.42 -0.25 -41.52
C ASP A 27 91.93 -0.35 -41.88
N GLU A 28 91.57 -0.53 -43.17
CA GLU A 28 90.16 -0.69 -43.58
C GLU A 28 89.48 -1.92 -42.97
N LEU A 29 90.24 -3.00 -42.80
CA LEU A 29 89.74 -4.28 -42.28
C LEU A 29 89.94 -4.42 -40.76
N ASP A 30 90.47 -3.39 -40.09
CA ASP A 30 90.79 -3.33 -38.66
C ASP A 30 91.69 -4.48 -38.19
N VAL A 31 92.71 -4.81 -38.98
CA VAL A 31 93.72 -5.84 -38.69
C VAL A 31 95.13 -5.26 -38.86
N SER A 32 96.15 -5.87 -38.25
CA SER A 32 97.53 -5.36 -38.42
C SER A 32 98.10 -5.65 -39.81
N ALA A 33 99.03 -4.81 -40.30
CA ALA A 33 99.62 -5.00 -41.63
C ALA A 33 100.37 -6.35 -41.77
N ASP A 34 101.03 -6.82 -40.71
CA ASP A 34 101.67 -8.14 -40.68
C ASP A 34 100.63 -9.27 -40.68
N GLU A 35 99.50 -9.13 -39.97
CA GLU A 35 98.42 -10.13 -39.96
C GLU A 35 97.69 -10.21 -41.30
N LEU A 36 97.47 -9.07 -41.95
CA LEU A 36 96.94 -9.04 -43.31
C LEU A 36 97.93 -9.67 -44.29
N LEU A 37 99.23 -9.38 -44.15
CA LEU A 37 100.27 -10.00 -44.96
C LEU A 37 100.29 -11.52 -44.76
N GLU A 38 100.19 -12.02 -43.53
CA GLU A 38 100.09 -13.45 -43.25
C GLU A 38 98.83 -14.07 -43.86
N ARG A 39 97.66 -13.41 -43.78
CA ARG A 39 96.45 -13.89 -44.47
C ARG A 39 96.61 -13.92 -45.97
N VAL A 40 97.25 -12.90 -46.56
CA VAL A 40 97.49 -12.81 -48.01
C VAL A 40 98.50 -13.86 -48.45
N VAL A 41 99.59 -14.08 -47.71
CA VAL A 41 100.58 -15.12 -47.98
C VAL A 41 100.00 -16.51 -47.76
N ALA A 42 99.16 -16.70 -46.73
CA ALA A 42 98.43 -17.93 -46.50
C ALA A 42 97.43 -18.19 -47.63
N ALA A 43 96.71 -17.17 -48.08
CA ALA A 43 95.80 -17.26 -49.23
C ALA A 43 96.57 -17.53 -50.54
N TYR A 44 97.75 -16.92 -50.73
CA TYR A 44 98.60 -17.16 -51.88
C TYR A 44 99.18 -18.59 -51.87
N ARG A 45 99.69 -19.07 -50.72
CA ARG A 45 100.14 -20.48 -50.57
C ARG A 45 98.99 -21.47 -50.71
N ALA A 46 97.84 -21.16 -50.14
CA ALA A 46 96.61 -21.93 -50.33
C ALA A 46 96.19 -21.98 -51.82
N ALA A 47 96.36 -20.89 -52.55
CA ALA A 47 96.11 -20.85 -53.99
C ALA A 47 97.18 -21.59 -54.82
N GLU A 48 98.45 -21.60 -54.39
CA GLU A 48 99.58 -22.24 -55.10
C GLU A 48 99.67 -23.75 -54.81
N GLU A 49 99.31 -24.20 -53.60
CA GLU A 49 99.22 -25.61 -53.20
C GLU A 49 97.83 -26.24 -53.46
N GLY A 50 96.89 -25.49 -54.05
CA GLY A 50 95.59 -26.00 -54.48
C GLY A 50 94.59 -26.30 -53.35
N GLY A 51 94.73 -25.63 -52.21
CA GLY A 51 93.82 -25.74 -51.07
C GLY A 51 93.31 -24.38 -50.63
N VAL A 52 92.41 -23.76 -51.40
CA VAL A 52 91.66 -22.59 -50.95
C VAL A 52 90.87 -22.96 -49.68
N PRO A 53 90.90 -22.16 -48.60
CA PRO A 53 90.06 -22.39 -47.42
C PRO A 53 88.58 -22.37 -47.83
N ASP A 54 87.75 -23.13 -47.11
CA ASP A 54 86.29 -23.27 -47.28
C ASP A 54 85.55 -21.91 -47.12
N VAL A 55 85.73 -21.04 -48.10
CA VAL A 55 84.97 -19.81 -48.30
C VAL A 55 83.84 -20.21 -49.22
N VAL A 56 82.65 -20.35 -48.64
CA VAL A 56 81.41 -20.61 -49.39
C VAL A 56 81.40 -19.66 -50.58
N THR A 57 81.43 -20.25 -51.77
CA THR A 57 81.37 -19.47 -53.00
C THR A 57 80.01 -18.79 -53.08
N GLU A 58 79.92 -17.64 -53.73
CA GLU A 58 78.64 -16.94 -53.97
C GLU A 58 77.60 -17.89 -54.60
N ALA A 59 78.06 -18.77 -55.49
CA ALA A 59 77.26 -19.83 -56.10
C ALA A 59 76.71 -20.86 -55.09
N GLU A 60 77.50 -21.29 -54.09
CA GLU A 60 77.04 -22.22 -53.05
C GLU A 60 76.07 -21.55 -52.06
N PHE A 61 76.21 -20.24 -51.83
CA PHE A 61 75.27 -19.47 -51.01
C PHE A 61 73.94 -19.26 -51.76
N GLU A 62 73.98 -18.94 -53.05
CA GLU A 62 72.81 -18.88 -53.93
C GLU A 62 72.07 -20.22 -53.98
N GLU A 63 72.77 -21.34 -54.15
CA GLU A 63 72.14 -22.68 -54.13
C GLU A 63 71.45 -22.97 -52.79
N ARG A 64 72.04 -22.54 -51.67
CA ARG A 64 71.41 -22.67 -50.35
C ARG A 64 70.20 -21.76 -50.18
N LEU A 65 70.25 -20.54 -50.71
CA LEU A 65 69.11 -19.62 -50.70
C LEU A 65 67.96 -20.15 -51.56
N ASP A 66 68.24 -20.61 -52.79
CA ASP A 66 67.25 -21.22 -53.67
C ASP A 66 66.61 -22.44 -53.02
N LYS A 67 67.41 -23.26 -52.32
CA LYS A 67 66.90 -24.41 -51.56
C LYS A 67 65.99 -23.97 -50.41
N VAL A 68 66.40 -22.99 -49.62
CA VAL A 68 65.58 -22.47 -48.50
C VAL A 68 64.31 -21.81 -49.04
N GLU A 69 64.39 -21.06 -50.15
CA GLU A 69 63.24 -20.47 -50.80
C GLU A 69 62.28 -21.55 -51.30
N ALA A 70 62.77 -22.61 -51.94
CA ALA A 70 61.95 -23.73 -52.38
C ALA A 70 61.30 -24.47 -51.20
N GLU A 71 62.02 -24.66 -50.09
CA GLU A 71 61.49 -25.26 -48.86
C GLU A 71 60.38 -24.38 -48.25
N VAL A 72 60.60 -23.06 -48.15
CA VAL A 72 59.60 -22.11 -47.63
C VAL A 72 58.39 -22.01 -48.56
N GLN A 73 58.59 -21.99 -49.87
CA GLN A 73 57.48 -21.99 -50.84
C GLN A 73 56.67 -23.28 -50.75
N ALA A 74 57.31 -24.43 -50.55
CA ALA A 74 56.63 -25.70 -50.36
C ALA A 74 55.82 -25.71 -49.06
N GLU A 75 56.40 -25.26 -47.94
CA GLU A 75 55.72 -25.18 -46.64
C GLU A 75 54.55 -24.19 -46.68
N LEU A 76 54.71 -23.05 -47.36
CA LEU A 76 53.64 -22.07 -47.53
C LEU A 76 52.51 -22.61 -48.42
N ALA A 77 52.85 -23.34 -49.49
CA ALA A 77 51.85 -23.97 -50.35
C ALA A 77 51.05 -25.05 -49.60
N ASP A 78 51.71 -25.85 -48.77
CA ASP A 78 51.08 -26.86 -47.91
C ASP A 78 50.16 -26.20 -46.88
N ALA A 79 50.66 -25.22 -46.13
CA ALA A 79 49.88 -24.48 -45.15
C ALA A 79 48.68 -23.74 -45.77
N THR A 80 48.85 -23.16 -46.96
CA THR A 80 47.76 -22.50 -47.68
C THR A 80 46.72 -23.52 -48.14
N GLY A 81 47.16 -24.68 -48.66
CA GLY A 81 46.26 -25.77 -49.05
C GLY A 81 45.46 -26.33 -47.89
N ASP A 82 46.08 -26.46 -46.71
CA ASP A 82 45.40 -26.87 -45.48
C ASP A 82 44.36 -25.84 -45.04
N PHE A 83 44.72 -24.55 -44.99
CA PHE A 83 43.76 -23.49 -44.65
C PHE A 83 42.61 -23.38 -45.65
N GLU A 84 42.88 -23.52 -46.95
CA GLU A 84 41.84 -23.54 -47.98
C GLU A 84 40.90 -24.72 -47.79
N SER A 85 41.42 -25.87 -47.38
CA SER A 85 40.62 -27.07 -47.08
C SER A 85 39.77 -26.86 -45.82
N GLU A 86 40.34 -26.32 -44.73
CA GLU A 86 39.59 -25.98 -43.52
C GLU A 86 38.49 -24.95 -43.77
N LEU A 87 38.76 -23.94 -44.59
CA LEU A 87 37.78 -22.93 -44.99
C LEU A 87 36.66 -23.55 -45.83
N ALA A 88 36.99 -24.45 -46.76
CA ALA A 88 35.99 -25.15 -47.56
C ALA A 88 35.09 -26.04 -46.69
N ASP A 89 35.67 -26.75 -45.72
CA ASP A 89 34.92 -27.57 -44.77
C ASP A 89 34.00 -26.72 -43.88
N LEU A 90 34.51 -25.57 -43.38
CA LEU A 90 33.73 -24.64 -42.57
C LEU A 90 32.58 -24.00 -43.35
N ASP A 91 32.83 -23.60 -44.60
CA ASP A 91 31.80 -23.03 -45.48
C ASP A 91 30.71 -24.06 -45.79
N SER A 92 31.10 -25.32 -46.00
CA SER A 92 30.17 -26.44 -46.16
C SER A 92 29.31 -26.67 -44.91
N ASP A 93 29.93 -26.75 -43.72
CA ASP A 93 29.22 -26.93 -42.45
C ASP A 93 28.28 -25.75 -42.14
N LEU A 94 28.72 -24.51 -42.40
CA LEU A 94 27.88 -23.33 -42.24
C LEU A 94 26.69 -23.35 -43.21
N SER A 95 26.92 -23.71 -44.47
CA SER A 95 25.87 -23.82 -45.48
C SER A 95 24.83 -24.88 -45.11
N GLU A 96 25.28 -26.03 -44.57
CA GLU A 96 24.40 -27.09 -44.06
C GLU A 96 23.58 -26.62 -42.86
N LYS A 97 24.20 -25.94 -41.88
CA LYS A 97 23.49 -25.40 -40.71
C LYS A 97 22.49 -24.32 -41.08
N LEU A 98 22.83 -23.43 -42.00
CA LEU A 98 21.90 -22.42 -42.51
C LEU A 98 20.72 -23.08 -43.24
N GLN A 99 20.98 -24.15 -43.98
CA GLN A 99 19.94 -24.94 -44.62
C GLN A 99 18.99 -25.58 -43.58
N ASP A 100 19.53 -26.19 -42.53
CA ASP A 100 18.74 -26.80 -41.45
C ASP A 100 17.88 -25.76 -40.72
N VAL A 101 18.46 -24.60 -40.34
CA VAL A 101 17.71 -23.51 -39.70
C VAL A 101 16.61 -23.00 -40.62
N ARG A 102 16.88 -22.83 -41.91
CA ARG A 102 15.88 -22.41 -42.89
C ARG A 102 14.73 -23.41 -42.95
N ASP A 103 15.03 -24.70 -43.06
CA ASP A 103 14.04 -25.75 -43.16
C ASP A 103 13.21 -25.83 -41.87
N ARG A 104 13.85 -25.64 -40.71
CA ARG A 104 13.19 -25.54 -39.40
C ARG A 104 12.26 -24.34 -39.28
N VAL A 105 12.68 -23.15 -39.71
CA VAL A 105 11.84 -21.95 -39.68
C VAL A 105 10.63 -22.12 -40.60
N ILE A 106 10.83 -22.70 -41.79
CA ILE A 106 9.73 -23.01 -42.71
C ILE A 106 8.78 -24.02 -42.07
N GLN A 107 9.29 -25.05 -41.40
CA GLN A 107 8.48 -26.01 -40.67
C GLN A 107 7.64 -25.32 -39.59
N VAL A 108 8.27 -24.52 -38.71
CA VAL A 108 7.56 -23.80 -37.63
C VAL A 108 6.49 -22.89 -38.21
N LYS A 109 6.81 -22.10 -39.24
CA LYS A 109 5.84 -21.24 -39.91
C LYS A 109 4.64 -22.04 -40.43
N ARG A 110 4.88 -23.15 -41.13
CA ARG A 110 3.81 -24.02 -41.65
C ARG A 110 2.96 -24.62 -40.52
N GLU A 111 3.58 -25.09 -39.45
CA GLU A 111 2.87 -25.66 -38.30
C GLU A 111 2.06 -24.61 -37.55
N THR A 112 2.60 -23.40 -37.38
CA THR A 112 1.91 -22.28 -36.73
C THR A 112 0.75 -21.79 -37.57
N ASP A 113 0.95 -21.56 -38.87
CA ASP A 113 -0.14 -21.15 -39.79
C ASP A 113 -1.24 -22.21 -39.90
N ALA A 114 -0.88 -23.50 -39.82
CA ALA A 114 -1.86 -24.58 -39.80
C ALA A 114 -2.67 -24.63 -38.50
N LYS A 115 -2.05 -24.26 -37.37
CA LYS A 115 -2.71 -24.22 -36.05
C LYS A 115 -3.58 -22.97 -35.88
N ALA A 116 -3.13 -21.84 -36.39
CA ALA A 116 -3.82 -20.57 -36.31
C ALA A 116 -3.53 -19.78 -37.59
N PRO A 117 -4.38 -19.93 -38.62
CA PRO A 117 -4.37 -19.02 -39.77
C PRO A 117 -4.38 -17.56 -39.32
N ALA A 118 -3.86 -16.65 -40.15
CA ALA A 118 -3.87 -15.22 -39.84
C ALA A 118 -5.29 -14.68 -39.57
N ASP A 119 -6.28 -15.29 -40.20
CA ASP A 119 -7.70 -14.97 -40.06
C ASP A 119 -8.45 -15.98 -39.16
N HIS A 120 -7.74 -16.67 -38.26
CA HIS A 120 -8.37 -17.55 -37.29
C HIS A 120 -9.13 -16.73 -36.25
N ASP A 121 -10.46 -16.78 -36.34
CA ASP A 121 -11.34 -16.20 -35.34
C ASP A 121 -11.69 -17.20 -34.25
N HIS A 122 -12.12 -16.66 -33.11
CA HIS A 122 -12.66 -17.43 -31.98
C HIS A 122 -14.14 -17.10 -31.79
N PRO A 123 -15.05 -17.68 -32.61
CA PRO A 123 -16.47 -17.38 -32.53
C PRO A 123 -17.04 -17.68 -31.14
N GLU A 124 -16.58 -18.74 -30.47
CA GLU A 124 -17.03 -19.06 -29.12
C GLU A 124 -16.65 -17.99 -28.10
N LEU A 125 -15.48 -17.34 -28.24
CA LEU A 125 -15.09 -16.22 -27.37
C LEU A 125 -15.89 -14.96 -27.70
N ALA A 126 -16.18 -14.72 -28.98
CA ALA A 126 -17.02 -13.60 -29.40
C ALA A 126 -18.46 -13.74 -28.89
N ASP A 127 -19.01 -14.96 -28.96
CA ASP A 127 -20.32 -15.30 -28.41
C ASP A 127 -20.32 -15.13 -26.89
N GLN A 128 -19.31 -15.67 -26.19
CA GLN A 128 -19.15 -15.47 -24.74
C GLN A 128 -19.04 -13.99 -24.34
N ALA A 129 -18.32 -13.18 -25.12
CA ALA A 129 -18.22 -11.75 -24.87
C ALA A 129 -19.57 -11.05 -25.08
N THR A 130 -20.32 -11.45 -26.10
CA THR A 130 -21.66 -10.92 -26.38
C THR A 130 -22.65 -11.29 -25.28
N ASP A 131 -22.65 -12.54 -24.85
CA ASP A 131 -23.47 -13.03 -23.72
C ASP A 131 -23.10 -12.32 -22.42
N ALA A 132 -21.81 -12.12 -22.16
CA ALA A 132 -21.35 -11.39 -20.98
C ALA A 132 -21.81 -9.92 -20.99
N LEU A 133 -21.78 -9.26 -22.15
CA LEU A 133 -22.29 -7.90 -22.29
C LEU A 133 -23.80 -7.84 -22.05
N ALA A 134 -24.57 -8.79 -22.61
CA ALA A 134 -26.01 -8.87 -22.37
C ALA A 134 -26.34 -9.11 -20.89
N ALA A 135 -25.57 -9.95 -20.21
CA ALA A 135 -25.72 -10.18 -18.77
C ALA A 135 -25.38 -8.94 -17.93
N VAL A 136 -24.40 -8.13 -18.36
CA VAL A 136 -24.08 -6.85 -17.72
C VAL A 136 -25.23 -5.86 -17.88
N ASP A 137 -25.81 -5.74 -19.08
CA ASP A 137 -26.95 -4.85 -19.32
C ASP A 137 -28.18 -5.25 -18.47
N GLU A 138 -28.44 -6.56 -18.35
CA GLU A 138 -29.50 -7.09 -17.48
C GLU A 138 -29.25 -6.75 -16.00
N LEU A 139 -28.02 -6.96 -15.52
CA LEU A 139 -27.65 -6.63 -14.15
C LEU A 139 -27.73 -5.12 -13.88
N GLU A 140 -27.37 -4.28 -14.84
CA GLU A 140 -27.51 -2.83 -14.71
C GLU A 140 -28.98 -2.42 -14.53
N ALA A 141 -29.89 -3.01 -15.31
CA ALA A 141 -31.32 -2.79 -15.17
C ALA A 141 -31.84 -3.26 -13.80
N GLU A 142 -31.41 -4.44 -13.32
CA GLU A 142 -31.77 -4.94 -11.99
C GLU A 142 -31.27 -4.02 -10.87
N VAL A 143 -30.05 -3.50 -10.97
CA VAL A 143 -29.48 -2.56 -9.99
C VAL A 143 -30.31 -1.28 -9.92
N VAL A 144 -30.75 -0.75 -11.06
CA VAL A 144 -31.64 0.42 -11.11
C VAL A 144 -32.98 0.13 -10.42
N GLU A 145 -33.61 -1.01 -10.70
CA GLU A 145 -34.88 -1.41 -10.08
C GLU A 145 -34.75 -1.60 -8.55
N VAL A 146 -33.64 -2.17 -8.10
CA VAL A 146 -33.33 -2.30 -6.67
C VAL A 146 -33.13 -0.93 -6.04
N ALA A 147 -32.37 -0.03 -6.68
CA ALA A 147 -32.15 1.33 -6.18
C ALA A 147 -33.47 2.12 -6.06
N ASP A 148 -34.35 2.01 -7.05
CA ASP A 148 -35.68 2.61 -7.01
C ASP A 148 -36.54 2.02 -5.88
N THR A 149 -36.44 0.71 -5.66
CA THR A 149 -37.17 0.04 -4.58
C THR A 149 -36.67 0.48 -3.20
N VAL A 150 -35.36 0.63 -3.03
CA VAL A 150 -34.76 1.16 -1.80
C VAL A 150 -35.19 2.60 -1.57
N SER A 151 -35.20 3.44 -2.62
CA SER A 151 -35.63 4.83 -2.52
C SER A 151 -37.09 4.95 -2.09
N ARG A 152 -37.99 4.19 -2.73
CA ARG A 152 -39.40 4.09 -2.36
C ARG A 152 -39.62 3.60 -0.92
N LEU A 153 -38.80 2.65 -0.47
CA LEU A 153 -38.87 2.14 0.91
C LEU A 153 -38.41 3.22 1.90
N SER A 154 -37.34 3.94 1.60
CA SER A 154 -36.85 5.05 2.44
C SER A 154 -37.92 6.12 2.60
N GLU A 155 -38.51 6.59 1.49
CA GLU A 155 -39.59 7.59 1.51
C GLU A 155 -40.79 7.13 2.35
N ARG A 156 -41.18 5.86 2.22
CA ARG A 156 -42.28 5.28 3.03
C ARG A 156 -41.92 5.23 4.51
N VAL A 157 -40.67 4.90 4.85
CA VAL A 157 -40.20 4.83 6.24
C VAL A 157 -40.16 6.23 6.84
N ASP A 158 -39.59 7.21 6.13
CA ASP A 158 -39.50 8.60 6.58
C ASP A 158 -40.90 9.20 6.79
N ALA A 159 -41.81 9.04 5.82
CA ALA A 159 -43.20 9.46 5.97
C ALA A 159 -43.92 8.76 7.13
N GLY A 160 -43.59 7.48 7.38
CA GLY A 160 -44.09 6.74 8.53
C GLY A 160 -43.64 7.35 9.85
N PHE A 161 -42.35 7.68 9.98
CA PHE A 161 -41.80 8.33 11.18
C PHE A 161 -42.41 9.70 11.43
N GLU A 162 -42.54 10.53 10.39
CA GLU A 162 -43.20 11.84 10.50
C GLU A 162 -44.63 11.71 11.03
N ASN A 163 -45.40 10.73 10.51
CA ASN A 163 -46.74 10.45 11.00
C ASN A 163 -46.75 9.99 12.47
N PHE A 164 -45.85 9.09 12.86
CA PHE A 164 -45.75 8.66 14.26
C PHE A 164 -45.40 9.80 15.19
N GLU A 165 -44.48 10.69 14.81
CA GLU A 165 -44.14 11.86 15.60
C GLU A 165 -45.32 12.81 15.76
N GLU A 166 -46.13 13.01 14.72
CA GLU A 166 -47.35 13.80 14.80
C GLU A 166 -48.35 13.17 15.77
N VAL A 167 -48.59 11.86 15.67
CA VAL A 167 -49.50 11.12 16.56
C VAL A 167 -49.01 11.19 18.01
N LEU A 168 -47.72 10.97 18.25
CA LEU A 168 -47.16 11.02 19.61
C LEU A 168 -47.22 12.42 20.21
N ARG A 169 -47.02 13.46 19.40
CA ARG A 169 -47.18 14.85 19.82
C ARG A 169 -48.62 15.15 20.21
N TYR A 170 -49.58 14.74 19.38
CA TYR A 170 -51.01 14.88 19.68
C TYR A 170 -51.39 14.13 20.97
N LEU A 171 -50.97 12.88 21.13
CA LEU A 171 -51.29 12.09 22.32
C LEU A 171 -50.69 12.68 23.59
N ARG A 172 -49.46 13.21 23.53
CA ARG A 172 -48.84 13.94 24.65
C ARG A 172 -49.64 15.19 24.98
N ASP A 173 -49.95 16.02 23.99
CA ASP A 173 -50.65 17.30 24.20
C ASP A 173 -52.06 17.07 24.76
N GLU A 174 -52.77 16.03 24.31
CA GLU A 174 -54.08 15.63 24.86
C GLU A 174 -53.95 15.08 26.29
N THR A 175 -52.89 14.32 26.59
CA THR A 175 -52.61 13.81 27.94
C THR A 175 -52.37 14.97 28.91
N ASP A 176 -51.55 15.96 28.52
CA ASP A 176 -51.30 17.16 29.31
C ASP A 176 -52.60 17.96 29.52
N ASP A 177 -53.45 18.04 28.50
CA ASP A 177 -54.74 18.71 28.63
C ASP A 177 -55.69 17.99 29.59
N LEU A 178 -55.73 16.66 29.53
CA LEU A 178 -56.51 15.84 30.45
C LEU A 178 -56.00 15.97 31.89
N ASP A 179 -54.68 15.99 32.12
CA ASP A 179 -54.09 16.21 33.44
C ASP A 179 -54.50 17.57 34.04
N ARG A 180 -54.46 18.64 33.24
CA ARG A 180 -54.96 19.97 33.65
C ARG A 180 -56.44 19.95 34.04
N LYS A 181 -57.28 19.28 33.23
CA LYS A 181 -58.72 19.11 33.52
C LYS A 181 -58.93 18.32 34.81
N LEU A 182 -58.21 17.23 35.02
CA LEU A 182 -58.30 16.39 36.22
C LEU A 182 -57.86 17.16 37.47
N THR A 183 -56.77 17.93 37.39
CA THR A 183 -56.31 18.80 38.48
C THR A 183 -57.37 19.87 38.83
N THR A 184 -58.00 20.45 37.80
CA THR A 184 -59.09 21.42 37.98
C THR A 184 -60.30 20.78 38.67
N LEU A 185 -60.72 19.60 38.21
CA LEU A 185 -61.82 18.85 38.81
C LEU A 185 -61.51 18.43 40.25
N ALA A 186 -60.30 17.94 40.53
CA ALA A 186 -59.88 17.59 41.88
C ALA A 186 -59.96 18.80 42.82
N THR A 187 -59.47 19.96 42.36
CA THR A 187 -59.56 21.23 43.10
C THR A 187 -61.02 21.64 43.35
N ALA A 188 -61.87 21.55 42.33
CA ALA A 188 -63.30 21.88 42.46
C ALA A 188 -64.02 20.92 43.42
N VAL A 189 -63.73 19.63 43.36
CA VAL A 189 -64.30 18.61 44.27
C VAL A 189 -63.85 18.85 45.71
N LEU A 190 -62.57 19.18 45.94
CA LEU A 190 -62.07 19.54 47.27
C LEU A 190 -62.74 20.82 47.80
N ALA A 191 -62.92 21.83 46.95
CA ALA A 191 -63.63 23.06 47.29
C ALA A 191 -65.11 22.81 47.63
N MET A 192 -65.78 21.95 46.86
CA MET A 192 -67.16 21.54 47.11
C MET A 192 -67.27 20.79 48.44
N ARG A 193 -66.37 19.82 48.70
CA ARG A 193 -66.32 19.09 49.98
C ARG A 193 -66.13 20.04 51.15
N LYS A 194 -65.18 20.98 51.06
CA LYS A 194 -64.94 21.99 52.11
C LYS A 194 -66.18 22.85 52.36
N SER A 195 -66.86 23.26 51.29
CA SER A 195 -68.10 24.04 51.37
C SER A 195 -69.20 23.24 52.07
N VAL A 196 -69.43 21.99 51.68
CA VAL A 196 -70.41 21.10 52.34
C VAL A 196 -70.08 20.90 53.82
N THR A 197 -68.82 20.63 54.17
CA THR A 197 -68.41 20.48 55.57
C THR A 197 -68.62 21.78 56.36
N SER A 198 -68.36 22.94 55.76
CA SER A 198 -68.59 24.23 56.43
C SER A 198 -70.07 24.50 56.68
N VAL A 199 -70.94 24.19 55.73
CA VAL A 199 -72.40 24.31 55.86
C VAL A 199 -72.92 23.33 56.92
N ALA A 200 -72.44 22.08 56.90
CA ALA A 200 -72.81 21.08 57.90
C ALA A 200 -72.38 21.51 59.31
N ALA A 201 -71.16 22.03 59.48
CA ALA A 201 -70.69 22.54 60.77
C ALA A 201 -71.52 23.75 61.26
N ALA A 202 -71.87 24.66 60.36
CA ALA A 202 -72.73 25.80 60.68
C ALA A 202 -74.13 25.35 61.12
N ASN A 203 -74.72 24.37 60.45
CA ASN A 203 -76.01 23.78 60.83
C ASN A 203 -75.93 23.07 62.19
N ALA A 204 -74.92 22.25 62.42
CA ALA A 204 -74.71 21.57 63.71
C ALA A 204 -74.53 22.58 64.87
N ARG A 205 -73.84 23.70 64.64
CA ARG A 205 -73.72 24.81 65.62
C ARG A 205 -75.07 25.43 65.94
N ARG A 206 -75.90 25.69 64.92
CA ARG A 206 -77.27 26.21 65.10
C ARG A 206 -78.16 25.23 65.87
N GLU A 207 -78.16 23.96 65.48
CA GLU A 207 -78.96 22.92 66.14
C GLU A 207 -78.61 22.76 67.63
N ARG A 208 -77.31 22.79 67.97
CA ARG A 208 -76.86 22.78 69.38
C ARG A 208 -77.32 24.02 70.14
N THR A 209 -77.21 25.20 69.55
CA THR A 209 -77.70 26.45 70.15
C THR A 209 -79.21 26.39 70.39
N ASP A 210 -79.96 25.92 69.41
CA ASP A 210 -81.42 25.77 69.52
C ASP A 210 -81.80 24.73 70.57
N ARG A 211 -81.03 23.63 70.70
CA ARG A 211 -81.24 22.63 71.75
C ARG A 211 -81.07 23.25 73.13
N LEU A 212 -79.95 23.96 73.38
CA LEU A 212 -79.70 24.67 74.63
C LEU A 212 -80.81 25.66 74.97
N LYS A 213 -81.29 26.43 73.98
CA LYS A 213 -82.41 27.36 74.17
C LYS A 213 -83.72 26.66 74.51
N ARG A 214 -84.03 25.54 73.84
CA ARG A 214 -85.25 24.76 74.11
C ARG A 214 -85.21 24.14 75.49
N GLU A 215 -84.06 23.61 75.91
CA GLU A 215 -83.85 23.02 77.22
C GLU A 215 -83.94 24.07 78.34
N ALA A 216 -83.25 25.20 78.19
CA ALA A 216 -83.38 26.32 79.11
C ALA A 216 -84.82 26.81 79.25
N ASN A 217 -85.55 26.93 78.13
CA ASN A 217 -86.97 27.29 78.14
C ASN A 217 -87.81 26.24 78.89
N ARG A 218 -87.58 24.95 78.65
CA ARG A 218 -88.28 23.85 79.35
C ARG A 218 -88.02 23.86 80.85
N SER A 219 -86.80 24.17 81.26
CA SER A 219 -86.37 24.24 82.66
C SER A 219 -86.66 25.61 83.31
N GLY A 220 -87.29 26.55 82.59
CA GLY A 220 -87.62 27.89 83.10
C GLY A 220 -86.43 28.84 83.27
N VAL A 221 -85.26 28.49 82.75
CA VAL A 221 -84.01 29.25 82.86
C VAL A 221 -83.94 30.32 81.77
N ARG A 222 -83.91 31.59 82.16
CA ARG A 222 -83.72 32.73 81.24
C ARG A 222 -82.29 33.27 81.25
N VAL A 223 -81.66 33.20 82.40
CA VAL A 223 -80.31 33.69 82.71
C VAL A 223 -79.59 32.59 83.49
N ALA A 224 -78.36 32.27 83.09
CA ALA A 224 -77.51 31.27 83.72
C ALA A 224 -76.06 31.74 83.77
N ASP A 225 -75.30 31.30 84.77
CA ASP A 225 -73.88 31.61 84.88
C ASP A 225 -73.04 30.58 84.10
N CYS A 226 -72.06 31.06 83.35
CA CYS A 226 -71.12 30.17 82.67
C CYS A 226 -70.20 29.51 83.70
N GLU A 227 -70.15 28.18 83.74
CA GLU A 227 -69.31 27.42 84.66
C GLU A 227 -67.81 27.77 84.55
N ALA A 228 -67.32 28.02 83.32
CA ALA A 228 -65.90 28.24 83.07
C ALA A 228 -65.38 29.61 83.55
N CYS A 229 -66.22 30.66 83.57
CA CYS A 229 -65.78 32.01 83.89
C CYS A 229 -66.70 32.79 84.84
N GLY A 230 -67.80 32.18 85.29
CA GLY A 230 -68.77 32.78 86.21
C GLY A 230 -69.55 33.99 85.66
N SER A 231 -69.49 34.24 84.34
CA SER A 231 -70.20 35.36 83.74
C SER A 231 -71.68 35.03 83.53
N GLU A 232 -72.55 35.99 83.83
CA GLU A 232 -73.99 35.89 83.59
C GLU A 232 -74.31 35.89 82.08
N VAL A 233 -75.07 34.90 81.61
CA VAL A 233 -75.42 34.71 80.19
C VAL A 233 -76.93 34.58 80.01
N SER A 234 -77.49 35.41 79.12
CA SER A 234 -78.89 35.31 78.68
C SER A 234 -79.06 34.20 77.64
N VAL A 235 -79.47 33.01 78.07
CA VAL A 235 -79.52 31.80 77.22
C VAL A 235 -80.40 32.00 75.97
N GLY A 236 -81.53 32.70 76.10
CA GLY A 236 -82.45 32.98 74.98
C GLY A 236 -81.83 33.83 73.84
N LEU A 237 -80.79 34.60 74.13
CA LEU A 237 -80.12 35.50 73.19
C LEU A 237 -78.86 34.90 72.56
N LEU A 238 -78.49 33.66 72.90
CA LEU A 238 -77.31 33.02 72.33
C LEU A 238 -77.39 32.89 70.80
N THR A 239 -76.34 33.29 70.10
CA THR A 239 -76.20 33.09 68.65
C THR A 239 -75.33 31.89 68.30
N ALA A 240 -74.67 31.31 69.31
CA ALA A 240 -73.76 30.17 69.24
C ALA A 240 -73.82 29.38 70.56
N PRO A 241 -73.40 28.09 70.57
CA PRO A 241 -73.39 27.26 71.76
C PRO A 241 -72.11 27.51 72.58
N GLU A 242 -71.69 28.77 72.69
CA GLU A 242 -70.44 29.17 73.33
C GLU A 242 -70.68 30.40 74.21
N CYS A 243 -69.92 30.51 75.30
CA CYS A 243 -69.98 31.66 76.18
C CYS A 243 -69.47 32.93 75.47
N PRO A 244 -70.25 34.03 75.42
CA PRO A 244 -69.83 35.25 74.76
C PRO A 244 -68.65 35.95 75.44
N ALA A 245 -68.36 35.64 76.71
CA ALA A 245 -67.27 36.25 77.48
C ALA A 245 -65.93 35.51 77.33
N CYS A 246 -65.93 34.17 77.40
CA CYS A 246 -64.69 33.37 77.42
C CYS A 246 -64.56 32.38 76.25
N GLY A 247 -65.61 32.18 75.45
CA GLY A 247 -65.61 31.26 74.31
C GLY A 247 -65.76 29.77 74.67
N ALA A 248 -65.97 29.42 75.94
CA ALA A 248 -66.21 28.03 76.36
C ALA A 248 -67.48 27.48 75.72
N THR A 249 -67.44 26.26 75.18
CA THR A 249 -68.61 25.60 74.56
C THR A 249 -69.55 25.09 75.64
N PHE A 250 -70.85 25.33 75.47
CA PHE A 250 -71.90 24.80 76.34
C PHE A 250 -72.36 23.43 75.83
N GLU A 251 -72.42 22.46 76.72
CA GLU A 251 -72.93 21.12 76.40
C GLU A 251 -74.44 21.04 76.67
N ASP A 252 -74.85 21.41 77.89
CA ASP A 252 -76.24 21.38 78.37
C ASP A 252 -76.54 22.56 79.33
N VAL A 253 -77.79 22.68 79.80
CA VAL A 253 -78.23 23.69 80.77
C VAL A 253 -78.82 23.02 82.00
N GLU A 254 -78.17 23.22 83.15
CA GLU A 254 -78.59 22.66 84.43
C GLU A 254 -79.25 23.72 85.31
N VAL A 255 -80.25 23.32 86.07
CA VAL A 255 -80.82 24.16 87.12
C VAL A 255 -79.96 23.94 88.36
N ASN A 256 -79.42 25.02 88.92
CA ASN A 256 -78.70 24.92 90.18
C ASN A 256 -79.73 24.54 91.27
N GLU A 257 -79.75 23.25 91.65
CA GLU A 257 -80.49 22.75 92.80
C GLU A 257 -79.80 23.28 94.06
N GLY A 258 -79.96 24.59 94.28
CA GLY A 258 -79.51 25.26 95.49
C GLY A 258 -80.15 24.58 96.69
N TRP A 259 -79.30 24.19 97.64
CA TRP A 259 -79.68 23.50 98.88
C TRP A 259 -80.86 24.18 99.58
N PHE A 260 -81.99 23.47 99.61
CA PHE A 260 -83.04 23.52 100.62
C PHE A 260 -83.49 22.10 100.93
#